data_AF-A0A5C8THC1-F1
#
_entry.id   AF-A0A5C8THC1-F1
#
_cell.length_a   1.000
_cell.length_b   1.000
_cell.length_c   1.000
_cell.angle_alpha   90.00
_cell.angle_beta   90.00
_cell.angle_gamma   90.00
#
_symmetry.space_group_name_H-M   'P 1'
#
loop_
_entity.id
_entity.type
_entity.pdbx_description
1 polymer ?
#
loop_
_entity_poly.entity_id
_entity_poly.type
_entity_poly.pdbx_seq_one_letter_code
_entity_poly.pdbx_strand_id
1 'polypeptide(L)'
;MIEDGSGLSLEASVDPDLRAAEYVLGSLDAWDRAEVTRQATTDARMADQIRVWERWLAPLLDAIPPVAPQWNLHAALLKALPERSE
;
A
#
# COMPACT_ATOMS: atom_id res chain seq x y z
N MET A 1 -39.45 -20.00 2.68
CA MET A 1 -38.37 -20.36 1.76
C MET A 1 -37.21 -19.44 2.11
N ILE A 2 -36.29 -19.93 2.93
CA ILE A 2 -35.14 -19.14 3.39
C ILE A 2 -34.19 -19.12 2.19
N GLU A 3 -33.95 -17.94 1.63
CA GLU A 3 -33.03 -17.76 0.51
C GLU A 3 -31.62 -18.14 0.95
N ASP A 4 -31.07 -19.04 0.14
CA ASP A 4 -29.78 -19.68 0.23
C ASP A 4 -28.64 -18.66 0.43
N GLY A 5 -27.93 -18.79 1.56
CA GLY A 5 -26.70 -18.08 1.90
C GLY A 5 -25.49 -18.51 1.06
N SER A 6 -25.67 -18.71 -0.25
CA SER A 6 -24.63 -19.14 -1.19
C SER A 6 -24.21 -18.02 -2.17
N GLY A 7 -24.58 -16.77 -1.90
CA GLY A 7 -24.27 -15.61 -2.74
C GLY A 7 -22.89 -14.97 -2.53
N LEU A 8 -22.14 -15.35 -1.50
CA LEU A 8 -20.74 -14.93 -1.34
C LEU A 8 -19.85 -15.91 -2.10
N SER A 9 -19.95 -15.88 -3.43
CA SER A 9 -18.95 -16.55 -4.26
C SER A 9 -17.61 -15.88 -3.99
N LEU A 10 -16.78 -16.58 -3.21
CA LEU A 10 -15.41 -16.27 -2.81
C LEU A 10 -14.43 -16.27 -4.02
N GLU A 11 -14.94 -16.04 -5.23
CA GLU A 11 -14.21 -16.10 -6.50
C GLU A 11 -14.53 -14.90 -7.40
N ALA A 12 -14.94 -13.76 -6.83
CA ALA A 12 -14.69 -12.51 -7.51
C ALA A 12 -13.16 -12.39 -7.59
N SER A 13 -12.59 -12.54 -8.79
CA SER A 13 -11.21 -12.16 -9.07
C SER A 13 -10.90 -10.91 -8.25
N VAL A 14 -9.96 -10.98 -7.31
CA VAL A 14 -9.66 -9.86 -6.41
C VAL A 14 -9.57 -8.61 -7.28
N ASP A 15 -10.52 -7.69 -7.11
CA ASP A 15 -10.65 -6.55 -7.99
C ASP A 15 -9.29 -5.83 -7.99
N PRO A 16 -8.62 -5.69 -9.16
CA PRO A 16 -7.33 -5.04 -9.22
C PRO A 16 -7.32 -3.64 -8.58
N ASP A 17 -8.47 -2.97 -8.56
CA ASP A 17 -8.64 -1.71 -7.83
C ASP A 17 -8.58 -1.90 -6.30
N LEU A 18 -9.34 -2.86 -5.76
CA LEU A 18 -9.34 -3.18 -4.33
C LEU A 18 -7.93 -3.57 -3.85
N ARG A 19 -7.22 -4.36 -4.64
CA ARG A 19 -5.87 -4.80 -4.31
C ARG A 19 -4.86 -3.66 -4.29
N ALA A 20 -5.03 -2.66 -5.16
CA ALA A 20 -4.25 -1.43 -5.10
C ALA A 20 -4.56 -0.61 -3.83
N ALA A 21 -5.83 -0.55 -3.43
CA ALA A 21 -6.24 0.11 -2.19
C ALA A 21 -5.61 -0.55 -0.95
N GLU A 22 -5.67 -1.87 -0.84
CA GLU A 22 -5.08 -2.64 0.26
C GLU A 22 -3.55 -2.49 0.30
N TYR A 23 -2.91 -2.45 -0.87
CA TYR A 23 -1.48 -2.18 -0.98
C TYR A 23 -1.13 -0.79 -0.41
N VAL A 24 -1.88 0.26 -0.77
CA VAL A 24 -1.65 1.63 -0.30
C VAL A 24 -1.93 1.77 1.20
N LEU A 25 -2.98 1.12 1.70
CA LEU A 25 -3.30 1.10 3.13
C LEU A 25 -2.32 0.28 3.97
N GLY A 26 -1.51 -0.57 3.33
CA GLY A 26 -0.56 -1.45 4.01
C GLY A 26 -1.22 -2.61 4.75
N SER A 27 -2.43 -3.03 4.33
CA SER A 27 -3.17 -4.13 4.95
C SER A 27 -2.83 -5.51 4.38
N LEU A 28 -2.11 -5.56 3.25
CA LEU A 28 -1.62 -6.80 2.66
C LEU A 28 -0.51 -7.44 3.50
N ASP A 29 -0.44 -8.77 3.47
CA ASP A 29 0.71 -9.48 4.01
C ASP A 29 1.97 -9.26 3.16
N ALA A 30 3.11 -9.77 3.65
CA ALA A 30 4.40 -9.57 2.99
C ALA A 30 4.46 -10.17 1.58
N TRP A 31 3.78 -11.28 1.34
CA TRP A 31 3.79 -11.97 0.05
C TRP A 31 2.93 -11.23 -0.97
N ASP A 32 1.70 -10.90 -0.60
CA ASP A 32 0.76 -10.19 -1.47
C ASP A 32 1.27 -8.78 -1.80
N ARG A 33 1.89 -8.11 -0.83
CA ARG A 33 2.55 -6.82 -1.04
C ARG A 33 3.69 -6.94 -2.04
N ALA A 34 4.53 -7.98 -1.94
CA ALA A 34 5.62 -8.21 -2.89
C ALA A 34 5.09 -8.47 -4.31
N GLU A 35 3.99 -9.21 -4.43
CA GLU A 35 3.36 -9.49 -5.71
C GLU A 35 2.77 -8.22 -6.36
N VAL A 36 2.05 -7.37 -5.61
CA VAL A 36 1.58 -6.08 -6.14
C VAL A 36 2.75 -5.19 -6.55
N THR A 37 3.82 -5.15 -5.74
CA THR A 37 5.04 -4.39 -6.05
C THR A 37 5.62 -4.86 -7.39
N ARG A 38 5.76 -6.18 -7.57
CA ARG A 38 6.29 -6.77 -8.80
C ARG A 38 5.37 -6.49 -9.97
N GLN A 39 4.06 -6.66 -9.82
CA GLN A 39 3.08 -6.38 -10.88
C GLN A 39 3.15 -4.91 -11.33
N ALA A 40 3.21 -3.96 -10.40
CA ALA A 40 3.29 -2.53 -10.71
C ALA A 40 4.55 -2.14 -11.51
N THR A 41 5.60 -2.96 -11.51
CA THR A 41 6.79 -2.71 -12.37
C THR A 41 6.53 -2.98 -13.86
N THR A 42 5.57 -3.86 -14.18
CA THR A 42 5.29 -4.31 -15.56
C THR A 42 3.89 -3.96 -16.05
N ASP A 43 2.96 -3.65 -15.15
CA ASP A 43 1.56 -3.34 -15.43
C ASP A 43 1.26 -1.88 -15.06
N ALA A 44 1.15 -1.04 -16.09
CA ALA A 44 0.86 0.38 -15.94
C ALA A 44 -0.50 0.64 -15.26
N ARG A 45 -1.50 -0.23 -15.47
CA ARG A 45 -2.83 -0.06 -14.86
C ARG A 45 -2.76 -0.22 -13.35
N MET A 46 -2.03 -1.22 -12.86
CA MET A 46 -1.81 -1.41 -11.43
C MET A 46 -1.07 -0.21 -10.82
N ALA A 47 0.00 0.26 -11.48
CA ALA A 47 0.73 1.45 -11.05
C ALA A 47 -0.15 2.71 -11.01
N ASP A 48 -1.06 2.89 -11.97
CA ASP A 48 -2.00 4.01 -11.99
C ASP A 48 -3.02 3.93 -10.86
N GLN A 49 -3.55 2.74 -10.54
CA GLN A 49 -4.50 2.60 -9.43
C GLN A 49 -3.83 2.89 -8.09
N ILE A 50 -2.60 2.40 -7.86
CA ILE A 50 -1.82 2.75 -6.67
C ILE A 50 -1.70 4.28 -6.54
N ARG A 51 -1.34 4.99 -7.61
CA ARG A 51 -1.23 6.47 -7.62
C ARG A 51 -2.56 7.18 -7.38
N VAL A 52 -3.68 6.61 -7.82
CA VAL A 52 -5.02 7.16 -7.53
C VAL A 52 -5.29 7.07 -6.03
N TRP A 53 -5.13 5.89 -5.45
CA TRP A 53 -5.34 5.66 -4.03
C TRP A 53 -4.40 6.48 -3.14
N GLU A 54 -3.11 6.55 -3.48
CA GLU A 54 -2.14 7.41 -2.77
C GLU A 54 -2.59 8.88 -2.74
N ARG A 55 -3.01 9.42 -3.89
CA ARG A 55 -3.49 10.81 -3.96
C ARG A 55 -4.78 11.04 -3.17
N TRP A 56 -5.68 10.06 -3.15
CA TRP A 56 -6.93 10.15 -2.41
C TRP A 56 -6.72 10.08 -0.89
N LEU A 57 -5.76 9.28 -0.44
CA LEU A 57 -5.50 9.07 0.99
C LEU A 57 -4.46 10.03 1.56
N ALA A 58 -3.61 10.66 0.74
CA ALA A 58 -2.61 11.63 1.18
C ALA A 58 -3.16 12.74 2.11
N PRO A 59 -4.34 13.35 1.87
CA PRO A 59 -4.90 14.37 2.77
C PRO A 59 -5.21 13.85 4.19
N LEU A 60 -5.39 12.53 4.37
CA LEU A 60 -5.62 11.97 5.71
C LEU A 60 -4.37 12.07 6.60
N LEU A 61 -3.18 12.20 6.02
CA LEU A 61 -1.94 12.39 6.77
C LEU A 61 -1.94 13.71 7.54
N ASP A 62 -2.59 14.75 7.01
CA ASP A 62 -2.68 16.07 7.65
C ASP A 62 -3.55 16.03 8.94
N ALA A 63 -4.39 15.01 9.08
CA ALA A 63 -5.21 14.81 10.28
C ALA A 63 -4.44 14.12 11.43
N ILE A 64 -3.24 13.59 11.16
CA ILE A 64 -2.44 12.86 12.15
C ILE A 64 -1.54 13.85 12.90
N PRO A 65 -1.70 14.01 14.24
CA PRO A 65 -0.81 14.87 15.01
C PRO A 65 0.64 14.38 14.93
N PRO A 66 1.63 15.27 14.72
CA PRO A 66 3.02 14.86 14.66
C PRO A 66 3.51 14.35 16.02
N VAL A 67 4.26 13.25 16.00
CA VAL A 67 4.96 12.72 17.18
C VAL A 67 6.45 12.96 17.02
N ALA A 68 7.06 13.66 17.98
CA ALA A 68 8.49 13.92 17.95
C ALA A 68 9.30 12.61 18.10
N PRO A 69 10.21 12.30 17.16
CA PRO A 69 11.09 11.15 17.30
C PRO A 69 12.17 11.39 18.37
N GLN A 70 12.94 10.35 18.71
CA GLN A 70 14.13 10.48 19.54
C GLN A 70 15.14 11.46 18.89
N TRP A 71 15.77 12.30 19.71
CA TRP A 71 16.60 13.43 19.25
C TRP A 71 17.77 13.02 18.33
N ASN A 72 18.29 11.81 18.48
CA ASN A 72 19.42 11.29 17.71
C ASN A 72 19.00 10.53 16.44
N LEU A 73 17.71 10.30 16.22
CA LEU A 73 17.22 9.48 15.10
C LEU A 73 17.70 10.03 13.75
N HIS A 74 17.61 11.35 13.55
CA HIS A 74 18.03 11.99 12.31
C HIS A 74 19.52 11.76 12.00
N ALA A 75 20.39 11.97 13.00
CA ALA A 75 21.82 11.71 12.84
C ALA A 75 22.14 10.23 12.59
N ALA A 76 21.41 9.32 13.25
CA ALA A 76 21.55 7.88 13.04
C ALA A 76 21.14 7.46 11.62
N LEU A 77 20.02 8.01 11.10
CA LEU A 77 19.57 7.76 9.73
C LEU A 77 20.58 8.24 8.69
N LEU A 78 21.10 9.47 8.83
CA LEU A 78 22.11 10.01 7.93
C LEU A 78 23.38 9.14 7.87
N LYS A 79 23.80 8.59 9.02
CA LYS A 79 24.94 7.69 9.10
C LYS A 79 24.68 6.33 8.42
N ALA A 80 23.43 5.88 8.38
CA ALA A 80 23.04 4.57 7.84
C ALA A 80 22.73 4.61 6.33
N LEU A 81 22.67 5.78 5.71
CA LEU A 81 22.45 5.89 4.27
C LEU A 81 23.64 5.26 3.52
N PRO A 82 23.39 4.43 2.49
CA PRO A 82 24.46 3.90 1.66
C PRO A 82 25.16 5.06 0.93
N GLU A 83 26.48 4.96 0.74
CA GLU A 83 27.16 5.87 -0.19
C GLU A 83 26.53 5.67 -1.57
N ARG A 84 26.05 6.77 -2.15
CA ARG A 84 25.32 6.77 -3.42
C ARG A 84 26.21 6.16 -4.50
N SER A 85 25.91 4.93 -4.92
CA SER A 85 26.52 4.30 -6.08
C SER A 85 26.21 5.15 -7.32
N GLU A 86 27.25 5.69 -7.96
CA GLU A 86 27.19 6.37 -9.26
C GLU A 86 26.91 5.39 -10.42
#